data_AF-A0A534K0M8-F1
#
_entry.id   AF-A0A534K0M8-F1
#
_cell.length_a   1.000
_cell.length_b   1.000
_cell.length_c   1.000
_cell.angle_alpha   90.00
_cell.angle_beta   90.00
_cell.angle_gamma   90.00
#
_symmetry.space_group_name_H-M   'P 1'
#
loop_
_entity.id
_entity.type
_entity.pdbx_description
1 polymer ?
#
loop_
_entity_poly.entity_id
_entity_poly.type
_entity_poly.pdbx_seq_one_letter_code
_entity_poly.pdbx_strand_id
1 'polypeptide(L)'
;VVDHRIVSIDLTAIGGSALTDRRIPVPERRRLSEMGVGIPTTYVPARNTILLSYALGLAEATGAKAIVIAANAVDYSGYVDCRPEYYAAFREVARLGTKRGVEGDIIEIRTPLIRMSKAEIVRKGEELRVPWDLTWSCYHGRSKACGVCDSCQLRLKGFREAGLQDPLPYASSSQRTANT
;
A
#
# COMPACT_ATOMS: atom_id res chain seq x y z
N VAL A 1 -19.88 -8.30 3.46
CA VAL A 1 -19.41 -7.12 4.22
C VAL A 1 -20.48 -6.81 5.25
N VAL A 2 -20.13 -6.77 6.54
CA VAL A 2 -21.10 -6.56 7.63
C VAL A 2 -21.28 -5.09 8.01
N ASP A 3 -20.27 -4.24 7.75
CA ASP A 3 -20.28 -2.79 7.91
C ASP A 3 -19.27 -2.17 6.91
N HIS A 4 -19.57 -0.99 6.37
CA HIS A 4 -18.70 -0.24 5.45
C HIS A 4 -18.82 1.25 5.71
N ARG A 5 -17.70 1.90 6.01
CA ARG A 5 -17.63 3.33 6.33
C ARG A 5 -16.63 4.03 5.43
N ILE A 6 -16.99 5.22 4.98
CA ILE A 6 -16.13 6.10 4.18
C ILE A 6 -15.71 7.26 5.07
N VAL A 7 -14.40 7.43 5.25
CA VAL A 7 -13.79 8.54 5.98
C VAL A 7 -12.88 9.28 5.02
N SER A 8 -13.14 10.57 4.81
CA SER A 8 -12.29 11.41 3.96
C SER A 8 -11.09 11.92 4.74
N ILE A 9 -9.89 11.58 4.28
CA ILE A 9 -8.62 12.04 4.85
C ILE A 9 -7.85 12.75 3.74
N ASP A 10 -7.74 14.07 3.82
CA ASP A 10 -6.99 14.85 2.84
C ASP A 10 -5.52 15.00 3.26
N LEU A 11 -4.66 14.19 2.65
CA LEU A 11 -3.21 14.24 2.86
C LEU A 11 -2.51 15.29 1.97
N THR A 12 -3.22 15.93 1.04
CA THR A 12 -2.64 16.98 0.18
C THR A 12 -2.31 18.25 0.98
N ALA A 13 -3.03 18.49 2.08
CA ALA A 13 -2.75 19.57 3.02
C ALA A 13 -1.38 19.41 3.73
N ILE A 14 -0.90 18.17 3.91
CA ILE A 14 0.43 17.89 4.46
C ILE A 14 1.50 18.01 3.37
N GLY A 15 1.21 17.51 2.16
CA GLY A 15 2.13 17.57 1.01
C GLY A 15 3.38 16.71 1.20
N GLY A 16 4.49 17.12 0.58
CA GLY A 16 5.82 16.50 0.79
C GLY A 16 6.07 15.19 0.06
N SER A 17 5.18 14.78 -0.86
CA SER A 17 5.38 13.59 -1.70
C SER A 17 4.83 13.82 -3.12
N ALA A 18 5.32 13.06 -4.09
CA ALA A 18 4.82 13.05 -5.47
C ALA A 18 3.35 12.60 -5.58
N LEU A 19 2.78 11.99 -4.54
CA LEU A 19 1.40 11.53 -4.52
C LEU A 19 0.43 12.53 -3.87
N THR A 20 0.96 13.52 -3.14
CA THR A 20 0.17 14.51 -2.40
C THR A 20 0.49 15.96 -2.78
N ASP A 21 1.61 16.20 -3.47
CA ASP A 21 2.04 17.52 -3.93
C ASP A 21 2.25 17.51 -5.45
N ARG A 22 1.42 18.26 -6.18
CA ARG A 22 1.44 18.33 -7.65
C ARG A 22 2.73 18.93 -8.22
N ARG A 23 3.52 19.61 -7.40
CA ARG A 23 4.81 20.20 -7.82
C ARG A 23 5.92 19.15 -7.89
N ILE A 24 5.73 18.00 -7.26
CA ILE A 24 6.70 16.91 -7.24
C ILE A 24 6.27 15.87 -8.27
N PRO A 25 7.04 15.65 -9.36
CA PRO A 25 6.66 14.68 -10.37
C PRO A 25 6.74 13.25 -9.83
N VAL A 26 5.80 12.41 -10.24
CA VAL A 26 5.84 10.96 -9.99
C VAL A 26 7.00 10.37 -10.78
N PRO A 27 7.93 9.61 -10.16
CA PRO A 27 8.98 8.92 -10.90
C PRO A 27 8.39 7.93 -11.91
N GLU A 28 8.83 8.05 -13.16
CA GLU A 28 8.48 7.15 -14.24
C GLU A 28 9.74 6.53 -14.84
N ARG A 29 9.62 5.31 -15.37
CA ARG A 29 10.67 4.63 -16.16
C ARG A 29 11.99 4.40 -15.42
N ARG A 30 12.00 4.45 -14.09
CA ARG A 30 13.14 3.98 -13.28
C ARG A 30 13.39 2.50 -13.55
N ARG A 31 14.65 2.09 -13.51
CA ARG A 31 15.02 0.67 -13.56
C ARG A 31 14.62 -0.01 -12.25
N LEU A 32 14.24 -1.29 -12.31
CA LEU A 32 13.92 -2.06 -11.10
C LEU A 32 15.07 -2.05 -10.08
N SER A 33 16.33 -2.02 -10.54
CA SER A 33 17.53 -1.94 -9.69
C SER A 33 17.69 -0.60 -8.94
N GLU A 34 17.02 0.45 -9.41
CA GLU A 34 17.04 1.79 -8.79
C GLU A 34 15.89 1.96 -7.77
N MET A 35 14.95 1.01 -7.73
CA MET A 35 13.85 0.98 -6.78
C MET A 35 14.33 0.37 -5.45
N GLY A 36 13.86 0.92 -4.33
CA GLY A 36 14.26 0.48 -2.99
C GLY A 36 15.56 1.10 -2.47
N VAL A 37 16.23 1.96 -3.25
CA VAL A 37 17.36 2.77 -2.77
C VAL A 37 16.82 4.07 -2.16
N GLY A 38 17.06 4.25 -0.86
CA GLY A 38 16.56 5.41 -0.11
C GLY A 38 15.04 5.45 0.06
N ILE A 39 14.55 6.57 0.59
CA ILE A 39 13.11 6.83 0.72
C ILE A 39 12.62 7.44 -0.60
N PRO A 40 11.63 6.85 -1.29
CA PRO A 40 11.17 7.39 -2.56
C PRO A 40 10.40 8.69 -2.39
N THR A 41 10.33 9.50 -3.44
CA THR A 41 9.46 10.70 -3.45
C THR A 41 7.98 10.34 -3.42
N THR A 42 7.61 9.09 -3.68
CA THR A 42 6.24 8.57 -3.54
C THR A 42 5.89 8.14 -2.12
N TYR A 43 6.83 8.22 -1.17
CA TYR A 43 6.55 8.08 0.27
C TYR A 43 5.71 9.26 0.74
N VAL A 44 4.49 8.98 1.19
CA VAL A 44 3.61 9.97 1.80
C VAL A 44 3.93 10.04 3.29
N PRO A 45 4.36 11.20 3.82
CA PRO A 45 4.76 11.33 5.22
C PRO A 45 3.73 10.76 6.21
N ALA A 46 4.15 9.76 7.00
CA ALA A 46 3.38 9.14 8.08
C ALA A 46 1.98 8.61 7.69
N ARG A 47 1.74 8.32 6.40
CA ARG A 47 0.43 7.88 5.91
C ARG A 47 -0.07 6.64 6.65
N ASN A 48 0.73 5.58 6.77
CA ASN A 48 0.26 4.38 7.46
C ASN A 48 -0.04 4.64 8.94
N THR A 49 0.68 5.57 9.60
CA THR A 49 0.39 5.95 10.99
C THR A 49 -0.99 6.58 11.09
N ILE A 50 -1.30 7.53 10.22
CA ILE A 50 -2.63 8.18 10.18
C ILE A 50 -3.72 7.14 9.95
N LEU A 51 -3.56 6.28 8.93
CA LEU A 51 -4.55 5.24 8.62
C LEU A 51 -4.73 4.24 9.75
N LEU A 52 -3.65 3.80 10.39
CA LEU A 52 -3.71 2.87 11.51
C LEU A 52 -4.34 3.51 12.75
N SER A 53 -4.12 4.80 13.02
CA SER A 53 -4.78 5.51 14.11
C SER A 53 -6.30 5.56 13.93
N TYR A 54 -6.79 5.81 12.71
CA TYR A 54 -8.22 5.71 12.40
C TYR A 54 -8.75 4.29 12.56
N ALA A 55 -8.02 3.30 12.04
CA ALA A 55 -8.39 1.90 12.17
C ALA A 55 -8.44 1.44 13.63
N LEU A 56 -7.52 1.95 14.48
CA LEU A 56 -7.47 1.67 15.91
C LEU A 56 -8.69 2.22 16.64
N GLY A 57 -9.04 3.49 16.41
CA GLY A 57 -10.25 4.07 16.99
C GLY A 57 -11.52 3.34 16.54
N LEU A 58 -11.61 2.96 15.26
CA LEU A 58 -12.74 2.18 14.76
C LEU A 58 -12.79 0.78 15.39
N ALA A 59 -11.66 0.10 15.49
CA ALA A 59 -11.60 -1.24 16.08
C ALA A 59 -11.95 -1.24 17.57
N GLU A 60 -11.55 -0.20 18.30
CA GLU A 60 -11.95 -0.02 19.69
C GLU A 60 -13.47 0.22 19.81
N ALA A 61 -14.00 1.17 19.04
CA ALA A 61 -15.42 1.53 19.08
C ALA A 61 -16.38 0.40 18.65
N THR A 62 -15.91 -0.51 17.80
CA THR A 62 -16.72 -1.62 17.26
C THR A 62 -16.45 -2.96 17.95
N GLY A 63 -15.49 -3.03 18.87
CA GLY A 63 -15.07 -4.29 19.49
C GLY A 63 -14.30 -5.22 18.55
N ALA A 64 -13.81 -4.74 17.40
CA ALA A 64 -13.04 -5.55 16.47
C ALA A 64 -11.74 -6.05 17.13
N LYS A 65 -11.39 -7.31 16.91
CA LYS A 65 -10.23 -7.94 17.55
C LYS A 65 -8.90 -7.70 16.83
N ALA A 66 -8.96 -7.35 15.55
CA ALA A 66 -7.76 -7.17 14.76
C ALA A 66 -7.94 -6.09 13.68
N ILE A 67 -6.83 -5.42 13.38
CA ILE A 67 -6.63 -4.58 12.20
C ILE A 67 -5.73 -5.36 11.25
N VAL A 68 -6.20 -5.58 10.03
CA VAL A 68 -5.41 -6.27 8.99
C VAL A 68 -4.96 -5.22 7.98
N ILE A 69 -3.65 -5.12 7.77
CA ILE A 69 -3.06 -4.20 6.80
C ILE A 69 -2.12 -4.95 5.85
N ALA A 70 -2.30 -4.73 4.55
CA ALA A 70 -1.54 -5.35 3.46
C ALA A 70 -0.18 -4.66 3.23
N ALA A 71 0.59 -4.49 4.32
CA ALA A 71 1.95 -3.98 4.26
C ALA A 71 2.87 -4.95 3.52
N ASN A 72 3.91 -4.42 2.87
CA ASN A 72 4.89 -5.22 2.15
C ASN A 72 6.28 -4.62 2.29
N ALA A 73 7.25 -5.40 2.79
CA ALA A 73 8.61 -4.94 3.09
C ALA A 73 9.69 -5.48 2.15
N VAL A 74 9.37 -6.48 1.31
CA VAL A 74 10.36 -7.26 0.55
C VAL A 74 10.79 -6.58 -0.75
N ASP A 75 9.86 -6.35 -1.67
CA ASP A 75 10.20 -5.80 -3.01
C ASP A 75 10.36 -4.28 -3.02
N TYR A 76 10.08 -3.63 -1.89
CA TYR A 76 10.15 -2.19 -1.77
C TYR A 76 10.48 -1.75 -0.34
N SER A 77 11.78 -1.74 -0.03
CA SER A 77 12.32 -1.42 1.30
C SER A 77 12.28 0.08 1.66
N GLY A 78 11.91 0.94 0.69
CA GLY A 78 11.96 2.39 0.85
C GLY A 78 10.86 2.99 1.73
N TYR A 79 9.74 2.29 1.96
CA TYR A 79 8.68 2.77 2.86
C TYR A 79 9.00 2.36 4.30
N VAL A 80 9.45 3.32 5.11
CA VAL A 80 9.81 3.09 6.54
C VAL A 80 8.65 2.59 7.39
N ASP A 81 7.43 2.99 7.02
CA ASP A 81 6.16 2.65 7.67
C ASP A 81 5.55 1.33 7.17
N CYS A 82 6.32 0.52 6.43
CA CYS A 82 5.96 -0.84 6.02
C CYS A 82 6.83 -1.92 6.69
N ARG A 83 7.76 -1.53 7.56
CA ARG A 83 8.73 -2.45 8.17
C ARG A 83 8.13 -3.21 9.37
N PRO A 84 8.55 -4.46 9.63
CA PRO A 84 8.04 -5.22 10.77
C PRO A 84 8.18 -4.51 12.13
N GLU A 85 9.29 -3.80 12.35
CA GLU A 85 9.59 -3.09 13.59
C GLU A 85 8.59 -1.94 13.84
N TYR A 86 8.16 -1.28 12.77
CA TYR A 86 7.13 -0.24 12.84
C TYR A 86 5.80 -0.80 13.33
N TYR A 87 5.36 -1.96 12.81
CA TYR A 87 4.12 -2.60 13.26
C TYR A 87 4.23 -3.17 14.68
N ALA A 88 5.41 -3.64 15.08
CA ALA A 88 5.68 -4.01 16.47
C ALA A 88 5.54 -2.81 17.42
N ALA A 89 6.08 -1.65 17.04
CA ALA A 89 5.90 -0.41 17.79
C ALA A 89 4.42 0.03 17.83
N PHE A 90 3.71 -0.07 16.70
CA PHE A 90 2.28 0.29 16.65
C PHE A 90 1.41 -0.64 17.52
N ARG A 91 1.79 -1.90 17.69
CA ARG A 91 1.14 -2.80 18.66
C ARG A 91 1.27 -2.26 20.10
N GLU A 92 2.40 -1.68 20.47
CA GLU A 92 2.55 -1.03 21.79
C GLU A 92 1.66 0.21 21.91
N VAL A 93 1.49 0.97 20.83
CA VAL A 93 0.50 2.07 20.79
C VAL A 93 -0.91 1.53 21.02
N ALA A 94 -1.30 0.42 20.39
CA ALA A 94 -2.62 -0.19 20.62
C ALA A 94 -2.78 -0.68 22.07
N ARG A 95 -1.73 -1.26 22.66
CA ARG A 95 -1.74 -1.75 24.05
C ARG A 95 -1.85 -0.62 25.08
N LEU A 96 -1.12 0.47 24.88
CA LEU A 96 -1.05 1.58 25.84
C LEU A 96 -2.10 2.68 25.60
N GLY A 97 -2.50 2.88 24.35
CA GLY A 97 -3.33 4.00 23.91
C GLY A 97 -4.82 3.71 23.81
N THR A 98 -5.27 2.51 24.16
CA THR A 98 -6.70 2.13 24.12
C THR A 98 -7.15 1.60 25.48
N LYS A 99 -8.42 1.83 25.84
CA LYS A 99 -9.04 1.26 27.05
C LYS A 99 -8.92 -0.27 27.03
N ARG A 100 -9.25 -0.86 25.87
CA ARG A 100 -9.19 -2.33 25.70
C ARG A 100 -7.77 -2.87 25.88
N GLY A 101 -6.77 -2.15 25.36
CA GLY A 101 -5.36 -2.51 25.52
C GLY A 101 -4.90 -2.54 26.98
N VAL A 102 -5.25 -1.51 27.77
CA VAL A 102 -4.87 -1.44 29.19
C VAL A 102 -5.64 -2.42 30.08
N GLU A 103 -6.85 -2.85 29.65
CA GLU A 103 -7.65 -3.88 30.31
C GLU A 103 -7.30 -5.32 29.87
N GLY A 104 -6.30 -5.49 28.99
CA GLY A 104 -5.78 -6.80 28.57
C GLY A 104 -6.41 -7.40 27.31
N ASP A 105 -7.36 -6.73 26.67
CA ASP A 105 -7.99 -7.14 25.40
C ASP A 105 -7.40 -6.38 24.20
N ILE A 106 -6.09 -6.58 23.98
CA ILE A 106 -5.32 -5.84 22.98
C ILE A 106 -5.83 -6.11 21.56
N ILE A 107 -6.05 -5.03 20.80
CA ILE A 107 -6.37 -5.11 19.37
C ILE A 107 -5.13 -5.55 18.59
N GLU A 108 -5.23 -6.66 17.87
CA GLU A 108 -4.11 -7.20 17.11
C GLU A 108 -3.81 -6.40 15.84
N ILE A 109 -2.53 -6.22 15.52
CA ILE A 109 -2.09 -5.67 14.23
C ILE A 109 -1.55 -6.82 13.38
N ARG A 110 -2.24 -7.15 12.28
CA ARG A 110 -1.91 -8.29 11.41
C ARG A 110 -1.41 -7.80 10.05
N THR A 111 -0.25 -8.30 9.64
CA THR A 111 0.42 -7.92 8.39
C THR A 111 0.75 -9.15 7.52
N PRO A 112 -0.28 -9.85 6.99
CA PRO A 112 -0.11 -11.18 6.39
C PRO A 112 0.81 -11.21 5.16
N LEU A 113 0.98 -10.07 4.48
CA LEU A 113 1.77 -9.96 3.24
C LEU A 113 3.17 -9.35 3.45
N ILE A 114 3.55 -9.04 4.70
CA ILE A 114 4.73 -8.20 4.99
C ILE A 114 6.04 -8.82 4.51
N ARG A 115 6.13 -10.16 4.56
CA ARG A 115 7.29 -10.96 4.14
C ARG A 115 7.13 -11.65 2.79
N MET A 116 6.02 -11.42 2.08
CA MET A 116 5.81 -12.00 0.76
C MET A 116 6.43 -11.11 -0.30
N SER A 117 7.06 -11.71 -1.31
CA SER A 117 7.37 -11.04 -2.56
C SER A 117 6.10 -10.72 -3.35
N LYS A 118 6.16 -9.83 -4.35
CA LYS A 118 5.05 -9.55 -5.27
C LYS A 118 4.60 -10.81 -6.01
N ALA A 119 5.53 -11.67 -6.39
CA ALA A 119 5.20 -12.95 -7.02
C ALA A 119 4.42 -13.87 -6.06
N GLU A 120 4.83 -13.96 -4.80
CA GLU A 120 4.09 -14.72 -3.77
C GLU A 120 2.71 -14.12 -3.48
N ILE A 121 2.59 -12.79 -3.42
CA ILE A 121 1.30 -12.11 -3.28
C ILE A 121 0.38 -12.44 -4.46
N VAL A 122 0.91 -12.42 -5.69
CA VAL A 122 0.14 -12.77 -6.88
C VAL A 122 -0.30 -14.24 -6.83
N ARG A 123 0.61 -15.19 -6.54
CA ARG A 123 0.25 -16.61 -6.39
C ARG A 123 -0.79 -16.84 -5.29
N LYS A 124 -0.68 -16.11 -4.17
CA LYS A 124 -1.65 -16.18 -3.08
C LYS A 124 -3.01 -15.62 -3.50
N GLY A 125 -3.02 -14.55 -4.29
CA GLY A 125 -4.27 -14.01 -4.84
C GLY A 125 -4.93 -14.97 -5.84
N GLU A 126 -4.17 -15.68 -6.67
CA GLU A 126 -4.74 -16.75 -7.52
C GLU A 126 -5.36 -17.89 -6.69
N GLU A 127 -4.64 -18.37 -5.67
CA GLU A 127 -5.14 -19.40 -4.75
C GLU A 127 -6.49 -18.99 -4.13
N LEU A 128 -6.62 -17.69 -3.81
CA LEU A 128 -7.83 -17.09 -3.23
C LEU A 128 -8.84 -16.60 -4.28
N ARG A 129 -8.58 -16.79 -5.57
CA ARG A 129 -9.41 -16.34 -6.71
C ARG A 129 -9.72 -14.85 -6.67
N VAL A 130 -8.70 -14.02 -6.43
CA VAL A 130 -8.81 -12.55 -6.46
C VAL A 130 -9.23 -12.08 -7.87
N PRO A 131 -10.26 -11.23 -8.00
CA PRO A 131 -10.62 -10.63 -9.28
C PRO A 131 -9.63 -9.52 -9.64
N TRP A 132 -8.48 -9.88 -10.22
CA TRP A 132 -7.37 -8.97 -10.48
C TRP A 132 -7.71 -7.79 -11.40
N ASP A 133 -8.70 -7.96 -12.27
CA ASP A 133 -9.25 -6.94 -13.17
C ASP A 133 -9.94 -5.78 -12.40
N LEU A 134 -10.41 -6.04 -11.18
CA LEU A 134 -11.01 -5.03 -10.30
C LEU A 134 -9.98 -4.33 -9.40
N THR A 135 -8.70 -4.71 -9.48
CA THR A 135 -7.64 -4.15 -8.62
C THR A 135 -6.87 -3.05 -9.33
N TRP A 136 -6.31 -2.10 -8.58
CA TRP A 136 -5.54 -0.99 -9.13
C TRP A 136 -4.25 -0.74 -8.36
N SER A 137 -3.17 -0.45 -9.08
CA SER A 137 -1.87 -0.10 -8.48
C SER A 137 -1.26 1.18 -9.05
N CYS A 138 -1.68 1.62 -10.23
CA CYS A 138 -1.07 2.76 -10.91
C CYS A 138 -1.21 4.05 -10.08
N TYR A 139 -0.11 4.78 -9.91
CA TYR A 139 -0.12 6.08 -9.20
C TYR A 139 -0.91 7.16 -9.96
N HIS A 140 -1.08 7.00 -11.27
CA HIS A 140 -1.94 7.86 -12.05
C HIS A 140 -3.37 7.31 -12.05
N GLY A 141 -4.35 8.14 -11.65
CA GLY A 141 -5.78 7.81 -11.66
C GLY A 141 -6.43 7.95 -13.03
N ARG A 142 -5.81 7.42 -14.08
CA ARG A 142 -6.34 7.42 -15.46
C ARG A 142 -7.28 6.22 -15.69
N SER A 143 -7.94 6.17 -16.84
CA SER A 143 -8.79 5.03 -17.24
C SER A 143 -8.03 3.72 -17.52
N LYS A 144 -6.72 3.81 -17.82
CA LYS A 144 -5.81 2.67 -18.01
C LYS A 144 -4.54 2.87 -17.20
N ALA A 145 -3.95 1.79 -16.71
CA ALA A 145 -2.70 1.86 -15.97
C ALA A 145 -1.56 2.33 -16.89
N CYS A 146 -0.67 3.19 -16.38
CA CYS A 146 0.36 3.82 -17.23
C CYS A 146 1.44 2.84 -17.71
N GLY A 147 1.70 1.77 -16.94
CA GLY A 147 2.73 0.78 -17.22
C GLY A 147 4.17 1.25 -16.99
N VAL A 148 4.39 2.50 -16.54
CA VAL A 148 5.73 3.11 -16.44
C VAL A 148 6.10 3.63 -15.06
N CYS A 149 5.14 3.96 -14.19
CA CYS A 149 5.43 4.31 -12.80
C CYS A 149 5.89 3.08 -12.01
N ASP A 150 6.62 3.29 -10.91
CA ASP A 150 7.22 2.19 -10.14
C ASP A 150 6.18 1.14 -9.71
N SER A 151 5.01 1.57 -9.25
CA SER A 151 3.93 0.66 -8.83
C SER A 151 3.42 -0.22 -9.97
N CYS A 152 3.30 0.32 -11.20
CA CYS A 152 2.95 -0.48 -12.37
C CYS A 152 4.04 -1.49 -12.71
N GLN A 153 5.31 -1.06 -12.68
CA GLN A 153 6.43 -1.94 -13.01
C GLN A 153 6.56 -3.09 -12.00
N LEU A 154 6.39 -2.81 -10.71
CA LEU A 154 6.43 -3.83 -9.65
C LEU A 154 5.26 -4.81 -9.75
N ARG A 155 4.06 -4.33 -10.10
CA ARG A 155 2.91 -5.20 -10.39
C ARG A 155 3.22 -6.13 -11.57
N LEU A 156 3.63 -5.57 -12.70
CA LEU A 156 3.97 -6.35 -13.91
C LEU A 156 5.11 -7.35 -13.65
N LYS A 157 6.12 -6.97 -12.86
CA LYS A 157 7.18 -7.88 -12.39
C LYS A 157 6.61 -9.03 -11.57
N GLY A 158 5.75 -8.73 -10.59
CA GLY A 158 5.11 -9.73 -9.73
C GLY A 158 4.32 -10.77 -10.51
N PHE A 159 3.49 -10.34 -11.47
CA PHE A 159 2.75 -11.27 -12.35
C PHE A 159 3.70 -12.12 -13.20
N ARG A 160 4.71 -11.51 -13.82
CA ARG A 160 5.69 -12.22 -14.64
C ARG A 160 6.44 -13.29 -13.85
N GLU A 161 6.91 -12.97 -12.65
CA GLU A 161 7.61 -13.89 -11.75
C GLU A 161 6.69 -14.95 -11.14
N ALA A 162 5.39 -14.66 -11.05
CA ALA A 162 4.38 -15.65 -10.70
C ALA A 162 4.06 -16.62 -11.86
N GLY A 163 4.53 -16.35 -13.08
CA GLY A 163 4.20 -17.13 -14.28
C GLY A 163 2.81 -16.83 -14.83
N LEU A 164 2.27 -15.64 -14.56
CA LEU A 164 0.92 -15.23 -14.90
C LEU A 164 0.90 -13.95 -15.73
N GLN A 165 -0.19 -13.72 -16.43
CA GLN A 165 -0.45 -12.48 -17.13
C GLN A 165 -1.36 -11.58 -16.27
N ASP A 166 -0.96 -10.32 -16.12
CA ASP A 166 -1.80 -9.32 -15.46
C ASP A 166 -3.00 -8.96 -16.36
N PRO A 167 -4.25 -9.12 -15.89
CA PRO A 167 -5.42 -8.82 -16.71
C PRO A 167 -5.74 -7.32 -16.82
N LEU A 168 -5.03 -6.46 -16.08
CA LEU A 168 -5.31 -5.02 -16.07
C LEU A 168 -4.99 -4.37 -17.43
N PRO A 169 -5.84 -3.48 -17.97
CA PRO A 169 -5.53 -2.77 -19.20
C PRO A 169 -4.47 -1.68 -18.98
N TYR A 170 -3.45 -1.67 -19.84
CA TYR A 170 -2.37 -0.69 -19.84
C TYR A 170 -2.43 0.28 -21.02
N ALA A 171 -1.96 1.51 -20.83
CA ALA A 171 -1.85 2.51 -21.88
C ALA A 171 -0.82 2.09 -22.95
N SER A 172 -1.13 2.34 -24.23
CA SER A 172 -0.24 2.05 -25.35
C SER A 172 1.00 2.96 -25.35
N SER A 173 2.08 2.57 -26.03
CA SER A 173 3.32 3.38 -26.19
C SER A 173 3.07 4.82 -26.65
N SER A 174 2.11 5.05 -27.54
CA SER A 174 1.72 6.37 -28.03
C SER A 174 1.05 7.28 -26.98
N GLN A 175 0.50 6.72 -25.90
CA GLN A 175 -0.14 7.46 -24.81
C GLN A 175 0.81 7.72 -23.63
N ARG A 176 2.08 7.27 -23.74
CA ARG A 176 3.11 7.42 -22.70
C ARG A 176 3.98 8.68 -22.85
N THR A 177 3.70 9.52 -23.84
CA THR A 177 4.44 10.76 -24.15
C THR A 177 3.57 12.03 -24.12
N ALA A 178 2.25 11.91 -23.93
CA ALA A 178 1.32 13.00 -24.21
C ALA A 178 1.21 14.09 -23.13
N ASN A 179 1.92 14.01 -22.00
CA ASN A 179 1.84 15.02 -20.92
C ASN A 179 3.23 15.46 -20.43
N THR A 180 4.11 15.87 -21.36
CA THR A 180 5.15 16.86 -21.03
C THR A 180 4.56 18.25 -21.15
#